data_AF-A0A418MPG6-F1
#
_entry.id   AF-A0A418MPG6-F1
#
_cell.length_a   1.000
_cell.length_b   1.000
_cell.length_c   1.000
_cell.angle_alpha   90.00
_cell.angle_beta   90.00
_cell.angle_gamma   90.00
#
_symmetry.space_group_name_H-M   'P 1'
#
loop_
_entity.id
_entity.type
_entity.pdbx_description
1 polymer ?
#
loop_
_entity_poly.entity_id
_entity_poly.type
_entity_poly.pdbx_seq_one_letter_code
_entity_poly.pdbx_strand_id
1 'polypeptide(L)'
;MDVGPARLGVRWVDVGPPVRAELVVMAHRADESPHHEVTLGETFPVGAETWRFTDLDMASADEWEVTVRRVDDVDEVPHPPTGHLAQPARLRPYGQLDGAQLDRVETLLGVRLPPDYRDWLRRSNGALPEVGHQVPGVPFTLTAERPLFGVHPQHPAFDLVHAQRVHRDPWLSRDRLVIARPSGGLLLVSAAGPDVDMVYFLHELDMIGPPGPPAEAVRVGKLQPLAWSTQELISRLVPLE
;
A
#
# COMPACT_ATOMS: atom_id res chain seq x y z
N MET A 1 23.84 -0.56 -2.35
CA MET A 1 24.91 -0.12 -1.42
C MET A 1 26.26 -0.60 -1.93
N ASP A 2 27.33 0.20 -1.88
CA ASP A 2 28.69 -0.24 -2.21
C ASP A 2 29.35 -0.82 -0.95
N VAL A 3 29.77 -2.07 -1.00
CA VAL A 3 30.33 -2.81 0.15
C VAL A 3 31.60 -3.54 -0.30
N GLY A 4 32.74 -2.88 -0.12
CA GLY A 4 34.05 -3.46 -0.44
C GLY A 4 34.16 -3.87 -1.92
N PRO A 5 34.26 -5.19 -2.24
CA PRO A 5 34.45 -5.67 -3.62
C PRO A 5 33.17 -5.74 -4.47
N ALA A 6 31.99 -5.45 -3.90
CA ALA A 6 30.71 -5.61 -4.59
C ALA A 6 29.72 -4.51 -4.22
N ARG A 7 28.65 -4.41 -5.02
CA ARG A 7 27.43 -3.68 -4.66
C ARG A 7 26.36 -4.67 -4.25
N LEU A 8 25.60 -4.33 -3.23
CA LEU A 8 24.41 -5.09 -2.83
C LEU A 8 23.15 -4.35 -3.26
N GLY A 9 22.23 -5.11 -3.85
CA GLY A 9 20.84 -4.75 -4.04
C GLY A 9 19.96 -5.72 -3.27
N VAL A 10 18.73 -5.30 -2.99
CA VAL A 10 17.72 -6.17 -2.41
C VAL A 10 16.52 -6.11 -3.35
N ARG A 11 16.01 -7.28 -3.73
CA ARG A 11 14.96 -7.39 -4.75
C ARG A 11 13.56 -7.47 -4.14
N TRP A 12 13.41 -8.23 -3.06
CA TRP A 12 12.18 -8.31 -2.28
C TRP A 12 12.48 -8.72 -0.84
N VAL A 13 11.50 -8.49 0.03
CA VAL A 13 11.49 -8.90 1.43
C VAL A 13 10.14 -9.56 1.73
N ASP A 14 10.15 -10.70 2.42
CA ASP A 14 8.97 -11.38 2.99
C ASP A 14 9.07 -11.30 4.50
N VAL A 15 8.06 -10.69 5.13
CA VAL A 15 8.01 -10.48 6.59
C VAL A 15 7.23 -11.57 7.34
N GLY A 16 6.78 -12.62 6.64
CA GLY A 16 6.27 -13.81 7.28
C GLY A 16 7.33 -14.46 8.18
N PRO A 17 6.96 -15.23 9.22
CA PRO A 17 7.93 -15.99 9.99
C PRO A 17 8.38 -17.24 9.21
N PRO A 18 9.68 -17.39 8.86
CA PRO A 18 10.80 -16.51 9.20
C PRO A 18 11.00 -15.41 8.15
N VAL A 19 11.47 -14.23 8.58
CA VAL A 19 11.69 -13.07 7.68
C VAL A 19 12.75 -13.42 6.64
N ARG A 20 12.46 -13.21 5.35
CA ARG A 20 13.34 -13.53 4.22
C ARG A 20 13.58 -12.32 3.33
N ALA A 21 14.70 -12.30 2.66
CA ALA A 21 14.99 -11.33 1.60
C ALA A 21 15.76 -11.99 0.45
N GLU A 22 15.54 -11.52 -0.78
CA GLU A 22 16.42 -11.82 -1.92
C GLU A 22 17.45 -10.72 -2.08
N LEU A 23 18.71 -11.05 -1.77
CA LEU A 23 19.86 -10.17 -1.92
C LEU A 23 20.57 -10.43 -3.25
N VAL A 24 20.85 -9.36 -3.98
CA VAL A 24 21.57 -9.40 -5.26
C VAL A 24 22.98 -8.86 -5.04
N VAL A 25 23.98 -9.69 -5.29
CA VAL A 25 25.40 -9.32 -5.16
C VAL A 25 25.95 -8.98 -6.54
N MET A 26 26.29 -7.72 -6.75
CA MET A 26 26.84 -7.20 -8.00
C MET A 26 28.34 -6.94 -7.81
N ALA A 27 29.19 -7.94 -8.10
CA ALA A 27 30.63 -7.76 -7.98
C ALA A 27 31.16 -6.77 -9.03
N HIS A 28 32.08 -5.87 -8.64
CA HIS A 28 32.60 -4.83 -9.54
C HIS A 28 33.38 -5.36 -10.77
N ARG A 29 33.73 -6.64 -10.79
CA ARG A 29 34.57 -7.28 -11.82
C ARG A 29 33.97 -8.55 -12.43
N ALA A 30 32.71 -8.86 -12.16
CA ALA A 30 32.03 -10.05 -12.70
C ALA A 30 30.81 -9.65 -13.52
N ASP A 31 30.55 -10.39 -14.61
CA ASP A 31 29.37 -10.17 -15.47
C ASP A 31 28.09 -10.78 -14.87
N GLU A 32 28.23 -11.72 -13.92
CA GLU A 32 27.11 -12.36 -13.24
C GLU A 32 26.88 -11.76 -11.85
N SER A 33 25.62 -11.48 -11.53
CA SER A 33 25.19 -11.01 -10.22
C SER A 33 24.41 -12.13 -9.51
N PRO A 34 25.05 -12.91 -8.61
CA PRO A 34 24.34 -13.98 -7.92
C PRO A 34 23.22 -13.43 -7.02
N HIS A 35 22.17 -14.23 -6.91
CA HIS A 35 20.98 -13.96 -6.11
C HIS A 35 20.96 -14.92 -4.92
N HIS A 36 20.76 -14.39 -3.72
CA HIS A 36 20.72 -15.16 -2.49
C HIS A 36 19.39 -14.90 -1.77
N GLU A 37 18.57 -15.95 -1.64
CA GLU A 37 17.46 -15.92 -0.69
C GLU A 37 18.03 -16.22 0.70
N VAL A 38 17.87 -15.28 1.63
CA VAL A 38 18.42 -15.38 2.98
C VAL A 38 17.35 -15.11 4.03
N THR A 39 17.42 -15.86 5.11
CA THR A 39 16.59 -15.63 6.30
C THR A 39 17.28 -14.62 7.23
N LEU A 40 16.52 -13.86 8.02
CA LEU A 40 17.09 -12.99 9.05
C LEU A 40 17.99 -13.79 10.00
N GLY A 41 19.25 -13.36 10.13
CA GLY A 41 20.33 -14.03 10.88
C GLY A 41 21.19 -14.98 10.03
N GLU A 42 20.77 -15.31 8.81
CA GLU A 42 21.49 -16.19 7.90
C GLU A 42 22.65 -15.47 7.20
N THR A 43 23.67 -16.25 6.83
CA THR A 43 24.85 -15.75 6.13
C THR A 43 24.85 -16.11 4.66
N PHE A 44 25.43 -15.24 3.83
CA PHE A 44 25.57 -15.43 2.38
C PHE A 44 26.95 -14.94 1.89
N PRO A 45 27.45 -15.48 0.77
CA PRO A 45 28.75 -15.09 0.24
C PRO A 45 28.69 -13.76 -0.52
N VAL A 46 29.74 -12.95 -0.38
CA VAL A 46 30.00 -11.75 -1.19
C VAL A 46 31.45 -11.82 -1.69
N GLY A 47 31.64 -12.39 -2.89
CA GLY A 47 32.98 -12.71 -3.38
C GLY A 47 33.66 -13.76 -2.51
N ALA A 48 34.77 -13.41 -1.86
CA ALA A 48 35.48 -14.28 -0.91
C ALA A 48 35.06 -14.03 0.56
N GLU A 49 34.20 -13.03 0.80
CA GLU A 49 33.76 -12.65 2.15
C GLU A 49 32.44 -13.34 2.50
N THR A 50 32.19 -13.52 3.80
CA THR A 50 30.90 -13.98 4.32
C THR A 50 30.18 -12.81 4.98
N TRP A 51 28.93 -12.58 4.58
CA TRP A 51 28.07 -11.52 5.09
C TRP A 51 26.84 -12.12 5.74
N ARG A 52 26.20 -11.39 6.66
CA ARG A 52 25.01 -11.81 7.38
C ARG A 52 23.88 -10.81 7.17
N PHE A 53 22.67 -11.30 6.96
CA PHE A 53 21.45 -10.48 7.05
C PHE A 53 21.14 -10.25 8.53
N THR A 54 21.49 -9.08 9.05
CA THR A 54 21.47 -8.82 10.48
C THR A 54 20.22 -8.09 10.93
N ASP A 55 19.63 -7.27 10.08
CA ASP A 55 18.44 -6.52 10.47
C ASP A 55 17.57 -6.07 9.29
N LEU A 56 16.29 -5.85 9.57
CA LEU A 56 15.32 -5.28 8.66
C LEU A 56 14.51 -4.19 9.38
N ASP A 57 14.67 -2.95 8.96
CA ASP A 57 13.75 -1.88 9.32
C ASP A 57 12.75 -1.71 8.17
N MET A 58 11.46 -1.80 8.44
CA MET A 58 10.41 -1.70 7.45
C MET A 58 9.38 -0.68 7.92
N ALA A 59 9.36 0.47 7.26
CA ALA A 59 8.33 1.47 7.45
C ALA A 59 7.02 1.04 6.76
N SER A 60 7.10 0.46 5.56
CA SER A 60 5.96 -0.08 4.82
C SER A 60 6.41 -1.17 3.82
N ALA A 61 5.47 -1.82 3.11
CA ALA A 61 5.79 -2.84 2.11
C ALA A 61 6.80 -2.37 1.03
N ASP A 62 6.82 -1.08 0.70
CA ASP A 62 7.70 -0.50 -0.33
C ASP A 62 8.85 0.34 0.25
N GLU A 63 8.86 0.54 1.57
CA GLU A 63 9.87 1.35 2.25
C GLU A 63 10.48 0.54 3.38
N TRP A 64 11.65 -0.01 3.09
CA TRP A 64 12.42 -0.82 4.01
C TRP A 64 13.92 -0.63 3.80
N GLU A 65 14.67 -0.88 4.87
CA GLU A 65 16.11 -0.88 4.92
C GLU A 65 16.60 -2.23 5.45
N VAL A 66 17.37 -2.93 4.62
CA VAL A 66 18.03 -4.17 5.02
C VAL A 66 19.44 -3.86 5.48
N THR A 67 19.74 -4.23 6.73
CA THR A 67 21.09 -4.16 7.27
C THR A 67 21.77 -5.51 7.10
N VAL A 68 22.94 -5.45 6.45
CA VAL A 68 23.85 -6.59 6.28
C VAL A 68 25.20 -6.24 6.87
N ARG A 69 25.88 -7.23 7.45
CA ARG A 69 27.18 -7.05 8.10
C ARG A 69 28.16 -8.11 7.63
N ARG A 70 29.40 -7.70 7.37
CA ARG A 70 30.51 -8.62 7.12
C ARG A 70 30.81 -9.40 8.40
N VAL A 71 30.92 -10.72 8.30
CA VAL A 71 31.28 -11.61 9.41
C VAL A 71 32.79 -11.75 9.41
N ASP A 72 33.45 -11.06 10.35
CA ASP A 72 34.91 -11.06 10.48
C ASP A 72 35.44 -12.24 11.30
N ASP A 73 34.60 -12.82 12.18
CA ASP A 73 34.94 -13.99 12.99
C ASP A 73 33.72 -14.92 13.13
N VAL A 74 33.94 -16.23 13.04
CA VAL A 74 32.85 -17.24 13.03
C VAL A 74 32.11 -17.29 14.37
N ASP A 75 32.75 -16.85 15.46
CA ASP A 75 32.23 -16.81 16.82
C ASP A 75 31.60 -15.44 17.21
N GLU A 76 31.42 -14.51 16.24
CA GLU A 76 30.81 -13.21 16.54
C GLU A 76 29.34 -13.38 16.99
N VAL A 77 29.09 -13.03 18.26
CA VAL A 77 27.77 -13.16 18.89
C VAL A 77 26.75 -12.37 18.08
N PRO A 78 25.66 -13.00 17.61
CA PRO A 78 24.58 -12.29 16.93
C PRO A 78 24.06 -11.18 17.84
N HIS A 79 24.13 -9.95 17.37
CA HIS A 79 23.33 -8.90 17.99
C HIS A 79 21.88 -9.24 17.68
N PRO A 80 20.96 -9.16 18.66
CA PRO A 80 19.55 -9.37 18.37
C PRO A 80 19.13 -8.34 17.31
N PRO A 81 18.38 -8.76 16.28
CA PRO A 81 17.86 -7.83 15.28
C PRO A 81 17.07 -6.74 16.01
N THR A 82 17.39 -5.48 15.71
CA THR A 82 16.69 -4.31 16.25
C THR A 82 15.44 -3.95 15.44
N GLY A 83 15.23 -4.64 14.31
CA GLY A 83 14.33 -4.30 13.23
C GLY A 83 12.91 -3.98 13.64
N HIS A 84 12.49 -2.78 13.26
CA HIS A 84 11.10 -2.38 13.31
C HIS A 84 10.37 -2.98 12.10
N LEU A 85 9.61 -4.05 12.32
CA LEU A 85 8.70 -4.54 11.30
C LEU A 85 7.50 -3.62 11.23
N ALA A 86 7.07 -3.23 10.01
CA ALA A 86 5.85 -2.45 9.85
C ALA A 86 4.70 -3.22 10.51
N GLN A 87 4.04 -2.55 11.45
CA GLN A 87 2.86 -3.13 12.06
C GLN A 87 1.73 -3.19 11.02
N PRO A 88 0.99 -4.31 10.96
CA PRO A 88 -0.13 -4.41 10.03
C PRO A 88 -1.17 -3.33 10.33
N ALA A 89 -1.85 -2.86 9.28
CA ALA A 89 -2.93 -1.91 9.40
C ALA A 89 -4.02 -2.45 10.36
N ARG A 90 -4.33 -1.65 11.38
CA ARG A 90 -5.34 -1.95 12.39
C ARG A 90 -6.69 -1.43 11.96
N LEU A 91 -7.33 -2.20 11.08
CA LEU A 91 -8.60 -1.88 10.47
C LEU A 91 -9.67 -2.87 10.92
N ARG A 92 -10.76 -2.35 11.48
CA ARG A 92 -11.92 -3.15 11.86
C ARG A 92 -12.94 -3.18 10.69
N PRO A 93 -13.17 -4.33 10.04
CA PRO A 93 -14.17 -4.43 8.98
C PRO A 93 -15.58 -4.17 9.52
N TYR A 94 -16.47 -3.66 8.67
CA TYR A 94 -17.87 -3.44 9.04
C TYR A 94 -18.72 -4.70 8.93
N GLY A 95 -18.25 -5.72 8.21
CA GLY A 95 -18.92 -7.01 8.07
C GLY A 95 -18.61 -7.64 6.72
N GLN A 96 -19.53 -8.47 6.23
CA GLN A 96 -19.44 -9.07 4.90
C GLN A 96 -20.63 -8.66 4.05
N LEU A 97 -20.43 -8.60 2.74
CA LEU A 97 -21.49 -8.45 1.76
C LEU A 97 -21.68 -9.74 0.98
N ASP A 98 -22.93 -10.07 0.68
CA ASP A 98 -23.25 -11.12 -0.28
C ASP A 98 -23.21 -10.62 -1.73
N GLY A 99 -23.33 -11.55 -2.68
CA GLY A 99 -23.32 -11.22 -4.11
C GLY A 99 -24.47 -10.29 -4.54
N ALA A 100 -25.66 -10.45 -3.96
CA ALA A 100 -26.83 -9.65 -4.31
C ALA A 100 -26.70 -8.20 -3.83
N GLN A 101 -26.09 -7.99 -2.66
CA GLN A 101 -25.74 -6.67 -2.14
C GLN A 101 -24.71 -5.98 -3.04
N LEU A 102 -23.66 -6.69 -3.48
CA LEU A 102 -22.65 -6.16 -4.39
C LEU A 102 -23.25 -5.78 -5.75
N ASP A 103 -24.10 -6.62 -6.33
CA ASP A 103 -24.77 -6.34 -7.61
C ASP A 103 -25.71 -5.12 -7.51
N ARG A 104 -26.39 -4.97 -6.37
CA ARG A 104 -27.20 -3.77 -6.10
C ARG A 104 -26.34 -2.52 -6.00
N VAL A 105 -25.18 -2.60 -5.34
CA VAL A 105 -24.23 -1.49 -5.21
C VAL A 105 -23.73 -1.06 -6.58
N GLU A 106 -23.29 -1.99 -7.43
CA GLU A 106 -22.87 -1.68 -8.80
C GLU A 106 -23.98 -1.03 -9.63
N THR A 107 -25.21 -1.52 -9.49
CA THR A 107 -26.38 -0.92 -10.14
C THR A 107 -26.58 0.52 -9.72
N LEU A 108 -26.44 0.81 -8.41
CA LEU A 108 -26.57 2.16 -7.87
C LEU A 108 -25.40 3.07 -8.26
N LEU A 109 -24.19 2.52 -8.34
CA LEU A 109 -23.00 3.26 -8.76
C LEU A 109 -22.98 3.52 -10.27
N GLY A 110 -23.70 2.70 -11.06
CA GLY A 110 -23.74 2.74 -12.51
C GLY A 110 -22.44 2.26 -13.17
N VAL A 111 -21.60 1.52 -12.45
CA VAL A 111 -20.33 0.96 -12.90
C VAL A 111 -20.07 -0.36 -12.19
N ARG A 112 -19.37 -1.28 -12.85
CA ARG A 112 -18.89 -2.51 -12.23
C ARG A 112 -17.77 -2.18 -11.25
N LEU A 113 -17.76 -2.83 -10.10
CA LEU A 113 -16.66 -2.70 -9.16
C LEU A 113 -15.43 -3.41 -9.75
N PRO A 114 -14.23 -2.83 -9.60
CA PRO A 114 -12.97 -3.52 -9.89
C PRO A 114 -12.90 -4.89 -9.19
N PRO A 115 -12.39 -5.96 -9.82
CA PRO A 115 -12.33 -7.30 -9.22
C PRO A 115 -11.74 -7.33 -7.80
N ASP A 116 -10.55 -6.76 -7.59
CA ASP A 116 -9.88 -6.78 -6.28
C ASP A 116 -10.65 -5.95 -5.25
N TYR A 117 -11.14 -4.77 -5.66
CA TYR A 117 -11.95 -3.93 -4.78
C TYR A 117 -13.29 -4.58 -4.42
N ARG A 118 -13.96 -5.24 -5.37
CA ARG A 118 -15.21 -5.98 -5.16
C ARG A 118 -15.00 -7.10 -4.15
N ASP A 119 -13.90 -7.84 -4.30
CA ASP A 119 -13.56 -8.94 -3.41
C ASP A 119 -13.19 -8.48 -2.00
N TRP A 120 -12.48 -7.35 -1.90
CA TRP A 120 -12.23 -6.70 -0.61
C TRP A 120 -13.55 -6.25 0.04
N LEU A 121 -14.40 -5.54 -0.69
CA LEU A 121 -15.69 -5.04 -0.19
C LEU A 121 -16.62 -6.18 0.24
N ARG A 122 -16.57 -7.33 -0.46
CA ARG A 122 -17.26 -8.56 -0.07
C ARG A 122 -16.86 -9.04 1.33
N ARG A 123 -15.56 -9.00 1.64
CA ARG A 123 -15.00 -9.54 2.90
C ARG A 123 -15.05 -8.56 4.06
N SER A 124 -15.00 -7.26 3.79
CA SER A 124 -14.85 -6.21 4.82
C SER A 124 -16.06 -5.28 4.93
N ASN A 125 -16.81 -5.11 3.84
CA ASN A 125 -17.83 -4.08 3.67
C ASN A 125 -17.31 -2.68 4.01
N GLY A 126 -16.05 -2.35 3.69
CA GLY A 126 -15.40 -1.14 4.19
C GLY A 126 -14.56 -1.43 5.44
N ALA A 127 -13.91 -0.42 6.02
CA ALA A 127 -13.22 -0.63 7.28
C ALA A 127 -13.03 0.66 8.09
N LEU A 128 -13.19 0.53 9.41
CA LEU A 128 -12.94 1.57 10.38
C LEU A 128 -11.51 1.43 10.95
N PRO A 129 -10.66 2.47 10.83
CA PRO A 129 -9.38 2.50 11.53
C PRO A 129 -9.56 2.47 13.06
N GLU A 130 -8.78 1.64 13.75
CA GLU A 130 -8.72 1.64 15.23
C GLU A 130 -7.83 2.76 15.78
N VAL A 131 -6.84 3.15 14.98
CA VAL A 131 -5.88 4.25 15.22
C VAL A 131 -5.76 5.06 13.94
N GLY A 132 -4.98 6.15 13.93
CA GLY A 132 -4.66 6.84 12.68
C GLY A 132 -3.81 5.94 11.78
N HIS A 133 -3.99 6.01 10.46
CA HIS A 133 -3.11 5.35 9.50
C HIS A 133 -2.66 6.31 8.40
N GLN A 134 -1.47 6.10 7.89
CA GLN A 134 -0.93 6.82 6.74
C GLN A 134 -0.24 5.87 5.77
N VAL A 135 -0.02 6.34 4.54
CA VAL A 135 1.02 5.77 3.69
C VAL A 135 2.22 6.72 3.77
N PRO A 136 3.43 6.24 4.13
CA PRO A 136 4.62 7.09 4.21
C PRO A 136 4.84 7.94 2.96
N GLY A 137 5.19 9.21 3.16
CA GLY A 137 5.42 10.18 2.08
C GLY A 137 4.16 10.72 1.40
N VAL A 138 2.96 10.25 1.78
CA VAL A 138 1.69 10.72 1.20
C VAL A 138 0.94 11.56 2.23
N PRO A 139 0.49 12.78 1.89
CA PRO A 139 -0.04 13.74 2.87
C PRO A 139 -1.51 13.47 3.20
N PHE A 140 -1.83 12.28 3.69
CA PHE A 140 -3.15 11.96 4.22
C PHE A 140 -3.08 11.17 5.51
N THR A 141 -4.15 11.27 6.30
CA THR A 141 -4.37 10.39 7.46
C THR A 141 -5.77 9.82 7.42
N LEU A 142 -5.85 8.50 7.48
CA LEU A 142 -7.08 7.74 7.64
C LEU A 142 -7.40 7.61 9.13
N THR A 143 -8.61 7.93 9.55
CA THR A 143 -9.04 7.88 10.96
C THR A 143 -10.44 7.27 11.10
N ALA A 144 -10.87 6.99 12.33
CA ALA A 144 -12.21 6.48 12.58
C ALA A 144 -13.34 7.41 12.08
N GLU A 145 -13.12 8.73 12.08
CA GLU A 145 -14.06 9.73 11.57
C GLU A 145 -14.05 9.83 10.04
N ARG A 146 -12.99 9.32 9.41
CA ARG A 146 -12.75 9.37 7.96
C ARG A 146 -12.32 8.00 7.43
N PRO A 147 -13.19 6.98 7.54
CA PRO A 147 -12.82 5.59 7.29
C PRO A 147 -12.82 5.25 5.79
N LEU A 148 -12.45 4.00 5.49
CA LEU A 148 -12.70 3.40 4.18
C LEU A 148 -14.19 3.09 4.05
N PHE A 149 -14.83 3.62 3.01
CA PHE A 149 -16.28 3.56 2.85
C PHE A 149 -16.80 2.14 2.67
N GLY A 150 -17.96 1.90 3.30
CA GLY A 150 -18.70 0.65 3.25
C GLY A 150 -20.09 0.84 2.63
N VAL A 151 -20.90 -0.20 2.59
CA VAL A 151 -22.29 -0.13 2.10
C VAL A 151 -23.21 -0.03 3.31
N HIS A 152 -23.59 1.21 3.64
CA HIS A 152 -24.35 1.55 4.84
C HIS A 152 -25.36 2.66 4.53
N PRO A 153 -26.46 2.38 3.80
CA PRO A 153 -27.40 3.41 3.41
C PRO A 153 -28.05 4.15 4.60
N GLN A 154 -28.06 3.54 5.79
CA GLN A 154 -28.53 4.19 7.03
C GLN A 154 -27.49 5.12 7.69
N HIS A 155 -26.23 5.07 7.24
CA HIS A 155 -25.12 5.87 7.77
C HIS A 155 -24.38 6.61 6.64
N PRO A 156 -24.96 7.71 6.10
CA PRO A 156 -24.44 8.42 4.94
C PRO A 156 -22.98 8.89 5.04
N ALA A 157 -22.50 9.16 6.26
CA ALA A 157 -21.12 9.60 6.49
C ALA A 157 -20.07 8.56 6.06
N PHE A 158 -20.42 7.28 6.04
CA PHE A 158 -19.52 6.16 5.73
C PHE A 158 -19.99 5.32 4.53
N ASP A 159 -21.08 5.73 3.88
CA ASP A 159 -21.70 4.99 2.78
C ASP A 159 -21.02 5.29 1.44
N LEU A 160 -20.61 4.24 0.74
CA LEU A 160 -19.90 4.28 -0.53
C LEU A 160 -20.71 4.96 -1.62
N VAL A 161 -22.00 4.66 -1.71
CA VAL A 161 -22.88 5.23 -2.76
C VAL A 161 -23.13 6.71 -2.47
N HIS A 162 -23.34 7.08 -1.21
CA HIS A 162 -23.43 8.47 -0.79
C HIS A 162 -22.13 9.24 -1.05
N ALA A 163 -20.98 8.65 -0.72
CA ALA A 163 -19.68 9.26 -0.97
C ALA A 163 -19.48 9.62 -2.45
N GLN A 164 -19.92 8.76 -3.39
CA GLN A 164 -19.82 9.10 -4.82
C GLN A 164 -20.63 10.35 -5.17
N ARG A 165 -21.87 10.45 -4.68
CA ARG A 165 -22.73 11.61 -4.99
C ARG A 165 -22.15 12.92 -4.48
N VAL A 166 -21.44 12.90 -3.36
CA VAL A 166 -20.92 14.12 -2.72
C VAL A 166 -19.49 14.44 -3.15
N HIS A 167 -18.65 13.43 -3.39
CA HIS A 167 -17.21 13.60 -3.59
C HIS A 167 -16.73 13.27 -5.01
N ARG A 168 -17.46 12.44 -5.76
CA ARG A 168 -17.11 12.10 -7.14
C ARG A 168 -17.94 12.89 -8.14
N ASP A 169 -19.26 12.74 -8.10
CA ASP A 169 -20.18 13.17 -9.17
C ASP A 169 -20.04 14.66 -9.57
N PRO A 170 -19.75 15.60 -8.66
CA PRO A 170 -19.54 16.99 -9.07
C PRO A 170 -18.18 17.23 -9.73
N TRP A 171 -17.20 16.33 -9.58
CA TRP A 171 -15.78 16.66 -9.77
C TRP A 171 -15.00 15.71 -10.70
N LEU A 172 -15.41 14.45 -10.77
CA LEU A 172 -14.67 13.33 -11.37
C LEU A 172 -15.59 12.43 -12.22
N SER A 173 -14.99 11.72 -13.18
CA SER A 173 -15.66 10.69 -13.97
C SER A 173 -16.19 9.55 -13.11
N ARG A 174 -17.23 8.86 -13.61
CA ARG A 174 -17.86 7.73 -12.91
C ARG A 174 -16.94 6.53 -12.69
N ASP A 175 -15.91 6.40 -13.51
CA ASP A 175 -14.90 5.34 -13.41
C ASP A 175 -13.84 5.60 -12.34
N ARG A 176 -13.85 6.76 -11.66
CA ARG A 176 -13.01 7.06 -10.50
C ARG A 176 -13.84 6.95 -9.23
N LEU A 177 -13.84 5.77 -8.61
CA LEU A 177 -14.65 5.50 -7.42
C LEU A 177 -13.95 6.01 -6.17
N VAL A 178 -14.58 6.91 -5.42
CA VAL A 178 -14.07 7.40 -4.14
C VAL A 178 -14.25 6.33 -3.07
N ILE A 179 -13.16 5.81 -2.50
CA ILE A 179 -13.18 4.75 -1.49
C ILE A 179 -12.93 5.27 -0.07
N ALA A 180 -12.43 6.51 0.08
CA ALA A 180 -12.35 7.21 1.36
C ALA A 180 -12.19 8.73 1.15
N ARG A 181 -12.47 9.49 2.21
CA ARG A 181 -12.13 10.91 2.34
C ARG A 181 -11.28 11.15 3.59
N PRO A 182 -10.00 10.71 3.60
CA PRO A 182 -9.08 10.95 4.70
C PRO A 182 -8.85 12.46 4.91
N SER A 183 -8.08 12.83 5.93
CA SER A 183 -7.53 14.20 5.96
C SER A 183 -6.64 14.40 4.73
N GLY A 184 -6.63 15.62 4.17
CA GLY A 184 -5.76 15.98 3.05
C GLY A 184 -6.24 15.63 1.64
N GLY A 185 -7.29 14.81 1.45
CA GLY A 185 -7.76 14.51 0.09
C GLY A 185 -8.79 13.40 -0.06
N LEU A 186 -8.76 12.76 -1.23
CA LEU A 186 -9.59 11.60 -1.60
C LEU A 186 -8.71 10.40 -1.94
N LEU A 187 -9.16 9.22 -1.54
CA LEU A 187 -8.68 7.95 -2.07
C LEU A 187 -9.66 7.45 -3.13
N LEU A 188 -9.13 7.04 -4.27
CA LEU A 188 -9.89 6.67 -5.45
C LEU A 188 -9.43 5.29 -5.95
N VAL A 189 -10.33 4.47 -6.46
CA VAL A 189 -9.99 3.28 -7.24
C VAL A 189 -10.51 3.42 -8.67
N SER A 190 -9.70 3.03 -9.66
CA SER A 190 -10.13 3.03 -11.06
C SER A 190 -11.02 1.83 -11.36
N ALA A 191 -12.21 2.09 -11.90
CA ALA A 191 -13.24 1.12 -12.24
C ALA A 191 -13.27 0.72 -13.72
N ALA A 192 -12.48 1.39 -14.57
CA ALA A 192 -12.42 1.08 -15.99
C ALA A 192 -11.10 1.57 -16.59
N GLY A 193 -10.74 0.99 -17.74
CA GLY A 193 -9.55 1.39 -18.49
C GLY A 193 -8.32 0.52 -18.16
N PRO A 194 -7.12 0.95 -18.60
CA PRO A 194 -5.89 0.17 -18.44
C PRO A 194 -5.37 0.14 -17.00
N ASP A 195 -5.91 1.01 -16.14
CA ASP A 195 -5.53 1.18 -14.74
C ASP A 195 -6.56 0.60 -13.76
N VAL A 196 -7.45 -0.30 -14.21
CA VAL A 196 -8.44 -0.94 -13.33
C VAL A 196 -7.77 -1.54 -12.08
N ASP A 197 -8.45 -1.43 -10.94
CA ASP A 197 -7.97 -1.77 -9.58
C ASP A 197 -6.90 -0.83 -9.00
N MET A 198 -6.25 0.02 -9.82
CA MET A 198 -5.26 0.96 -9.32
C MET A 198 -5.91 1.99 -8.38
N VAL A 199 -5.25 2.21 -7.25
CA VAL A 199 -5.63 3.17 -6.22
C VAL A 199 -4.82 4.45 -6.41
N TYR A 200 -5.52 5.57 -6.33
CA TYR A 200 -4.95 6.91 -6.44
C TYR A 200 -5.28 7.75 -5.21
N PHE A 201 -4.39 8.69 -4.92
CA PHE A 201 -4.64 9.81 -4.03
C PHE A 201 -4.83 11.10 -4.84
N LEU A 202 -5.84 11.88 -4.48
CA LEU A 202 -6.06 13.23 -4.99
C LEU A 202 -6.01 14.21 -3.82
N HIS A 203 -5.07 15.14 -3.85
CA HIS A 203 -4.92 16.14 -2.81
C HIS A 203 -6.11 17.13 -2.81
N GLU A 204 -6.52 17.60 -1.63
CA GLU A 204 -7.67 18.51 -1.51
C GLU A 204 -7.47 19.84 -2.24
N LEU A 205 -6.21 20.32 -2.29
CA LEU A 205 -5.84 21.52 -3.05
C LEU A 205 -5.98 21.34 -4.57
N ASP A 206 -6.02 20.11 -5.07
CA ASP A 206 -6.30 19.83 -6.48
C ASP A 206 -7.80 19.74 -6.77
N MET A 207 -8.66 19.77 -5.73
CA MET A 207 -10.13 19.83 -5.87
C MET A 207 -10.69 21.26 -6.00
N ILE A 208 -9.89 22.17 -6.58
CA ILE A 208 -10.28 23.57 -6.78
C ILE A 208 -10.90 23.76 -8.18
N GLY A 209 -11.67 24.84 -8.36
CA GLY A 209 -12.26 25.24 -9.64
C GLY A 209 -13.68 24.72 -9.87
N PRO A 210 -14.37 25.17 -10.93
CA PRO A 210 -15.74 24.75 -11.20
C PRO A 210 -15.85 23.26 -11.56
N PRO A 211 -17.04 22.65 -11.42
CA PRO A 211 -17.32 21.33 -11.97
C PRO A 211 -17.32 21.36 -13.51
N GLY A 212 -17.09 20.19 -14.13
CA GLY A 212 -17.21 19.99 -15.58
C GLY A 212 -15.96 19.42 -16.26
N PRO A 213 -16.08 19.04 -17.55
CA PRO A 213 -15.07 18.20 -18.23
C PRO A 213 -13.65 18.78 -18.28
N PRO A 214 -13.44 20.10 -18.50
CA PRO A 214 -12.08 20.65 -18.50
C PRO A 214 -11.40 20.56 -17.12
N ALA A 215 -12.15 20.83 -16.04
CA ALA A 215 -11.62 20.77 -14.69
C ALA A 215 -11.40 19.32 -14.23
N GLU A 216 -12.27 18.41 -14.65
CA GLU A 216 -12.13 16.97 -14.46
C GLU A 216 -10.83 16.44 -15.08
N ALA A 217 -10.54 16.77 -16.35
CA ALA A 217 -9.30 16.33 -17.01
C ALA A 217 -8.04 16.82 -16.28
N VAL A 218 -8.06 18.05 -15.74
CA VAL A 218 -6.97 18.59 -14.92
C VAL A 218 -6.80 17.77 -13.64
N ARG A 219 -7.90 17.45 -12.93
CA ARG A 219 -7.86 16.63 -11.70
C ARG A 219 -7.36 15.22 -11.96
N VAL A 220 -7.79 14.59 -13.06
CA VAL A 220 -7.29 13.27 -13.47
C VAL A 220 -5.78 13.31 -13.70
N GLY A 221 -5.25 14.39 -14.30
CA GLY A 221 -3.80 14.60 -14.45
C GLY A 221 -3.05 14.88 -13.14
N LYS A 222 -3.74 15.08 -12.01
CA LYS A 222 -3.17 15.29 -10.67
C LYS A 222 -3.24 14.06 -9.76
N LEU A 223 -3.87 12.98 -10.22
CA LEU A 223 -3.94 11.73 -9.47
C LEU A 223 -2.54 11.19 -9.22
N GLN A 224 -2.22 10.95 -7.94
CA GLN A 224 -0.98 10.33 -7.53
C GLN A 224 -1.22 8.82 -7.38
N PRO A 225 -0.56 7.96 -8.18
CA PRO A 225 -0.69 6.51 -8.03
C PRO A 225 -0.17 6.09 -6.66
N LEU A 226 -0.99 5.33 -5.93
CA LEU A 226 -0.73 4.96 -4.54
C LEU A 226 -0.54 3.46 -4.35
N ALA A 227 -1.30 2.64 -5.08
CA ALA A 227 -1.19 1.19 -5.06
C ALA A 227 -1.79 0.61 -6.34
N TRP A 228 -1.39 -0.59 -6.75
CA TRP A 228 -1.97 -1.27 -7.92
C TRP A 228 -3.25 -2.01 -7.59
N SER A 229 -3.57 -2.18 -6.30
CA SER A 229 -4.81 -2.78 -5.85
C SER A 229 -5.26 -2.20 -4.49
N THR A 230 -6.50 -2.48 -4.11
CA THR A 230 -6.98 -2.18 -2.76
C THR A 230 -6.22 -3.01 -1.71
N GLN A 231 -5.89 -4.26 -2.01
CA GLN A 231 -5.15 -5.12 -1.08
C GLN A 231 -3.75 -4.55 -0.78
N GLU A 232 -3.06 -4.07 -1.82
CA GLU A 232 -1.75 -3.43 -1.68
C GLU A 232 -1.84 -2.10 -0.91
N LEU A 233 -2.88 -1.29 -1.14
CA LEU A 233 -3.15 -0.10 -0.31
C LEU A 233 -3.19 -0.49 1.17
N ILE A 234 -3.95 -1.53 1.52
CA ILE A 234 -4.06 -1.97 2.92
C ILE A 234 -2.71 -2.40 3.49
N SER A 235 -1.85 -3.08 2.72
CA SER A 235 -0.50 -3.45 3.18
C SER A 235 0.46 -2.27 3.32
N ARG A 236 0.21 -1.16 2.62
CA ARG A 236 1.00 0.07 2.70
C ARG A 236 0.56 1.00 3.85
N LEU A 237 -0.60 0.77 4.46
CA LEU A 237 -1.08 1.56 5.58
C LEU A 237 -0.30 1.22 6.85
N VAL A 238 0.30 2.25 7.45
CA VAL A 238 1.09 2.17 8.68
C VAL A 238 0.32 2.86 9.81
N PRO A 239 0.15 2.22 10.98
CA PRO A 239 -0.48 2.87 12.13
C PRO A 239 0.35 4.04 12.66
N LEU A 240 -0.35 5.10 13.07
CA LEU A 240 0.18 6.24 13.81
C LEU A 240 -0.05 5.98 15.30
N GLU A 241 1.02 5.68 16.03
CA GLU A 241 1.04 5.58 17.50
C GLU A 241 1.49 6.88 18.15
#